data_AF-A0A535SL28-F1
#
_entry.id   AF-A0A535SL28-F1
#
_cell.length_a   1.000
_cell.length_b   1.000
_cell.length_c   1.000
_cell.angle_alpha   90.00
_cell.angle_beta   90.00
_cell.angle_gamma   90.00
#
_symmetry.space_group_name_H-M   'P 1'
#
loop_
_entity.id
_entity.type
_entity.pdbx_description
1 polymer ?
#
loop_
_entity_poly.entity_id
_entity_poly.type
_entity_poly.pdbx_seq_one_letter_code
_entity_poly.pdbx_strand_id
1 'polypeptide(L)' 'LGILTAPSDGTRAAQLQLGLDLTQVNADGTTGLPMPTVVIADADGVIRWIDVHADYTTRTETGQVLQAVTEMTREIAA' A
#
# COMPACT_ATOMS: atom_id res chain seq x y z
N LEU A 1 -5.11 -5.47 -3.03
CA LEU A 1 -4.15 -6.00 -2.03
C LEU A 1 -3.65 -4.83 -1.18
N GLY A 2 -3.18 -5.10 0.04
CA GLY A 2 -2.75 -4.08 0.99
C GLY A 2 -3.85 -3.65 1.96
N ILE A 3 -3.52 -2.68 2.82
CA ILE A 3 -4.40 -2.15 3.85
C ILE A 3 -4.92 -0.78 3.43
N LEU A 4 -6.23 -0.58 3.51
CA LEU A 4 -6.84 0.73 3.35
C LEU A 4 -7.06 1.40 4.71
N THR A 5 -6.89 2.70 4.72
CA THR A 5 -7.27 3.58 5.83
C THR A 5 -8.29 4.59 5.36
N ALA A 6 -8.91 5.29 6.29
CA ALA A 6 -9.72 6.45 6.00
C ALA A 6 -9.37 7.56 7.00
N PRO A 7 -9.48 8.84 6.61
CA PRO A 7 -9.34 9.94 7.55
C PRO A 7 -10.41 9.83 8.65
N SER A 8 -10.07 10.24 9.86
CA SER A 8 -11.07 10.46 10.91
C SER A 8 -12.07 11.53 10.47
N ASP A 9 -13.25 11.59 11.10
CA ASP A 9 -14.28 12.59 10.76
C ASP A 9 -13.75 14.04 10.85
N GLY A 10 -12.93 14.34 11.87
CA GLY A 10 -12.32 15.66 12.03
C GLY A 10 -11.31 15.98 10.93
N THR A 11 -10.46 15.00 10.56
CA THR A 11 -9.52 15.14 9.45
C THR A 11 -10.25 15.35 8.13
N ARG A 12 -11.32 14.59 7.87
CA ARG A 12 -12.14 14.71 6.67
C ARG A 12 -12.82 16.09 6.59
N ALA A 13 -13.37 16.58 7.69
CA ALA A 13 -13.98 17.91 7.75
C ALA A 13 -12.95 19.00 7.40
N ALA A 14 -11.73 18.92 7.93
CA ALA A 14 -10.65 19.84 7.61
C ALA A 14 -10.23 19.76 6.13
N GLN A 15 -10.11 18.56 5.57
CA GLN A 15 -9.80 18.35 4.15
C GLN A 15 -10.85 19.02 3.24
N LEU A 16 -12.14 18.85 3.55
CA LEU A 16 -13.22 19.50 2.80
C LEU A 16 -13.16 21.03 2.86
N GLN A 17 -12.84 21.60 4.03
CA GLN A 17 -12.65 23.05 4.18
C GLN A 17 -11.46 23.58 3.34
N LEU A 18 -10.45 22.74 3.11
CA LEU A 18 -9.30 23.03 2.24
C LEU A 18 -9.57 22.70 0.76
N GLY A 19 -10.79 22.27 0.40
CA GLY A 19 -11.18 21.96 -0.97
C GLY A 19 -10.74 20.56 -1.46
N LEU A 20 -10.30 19.67 -0.56
CA LEU A 20 -9.97 18.29 -0.88
C LEU A 20 -11.13 17.37 -0.51
N ASP A 21 -11.91 16.93 -1.51
CA ASP A 21 -12.90 15.86 -1.35
C ASP A 21 -12.39 14.55 -1.95
N LEU A 22 -12.00 13.61 -1.08
CA LEU A 22 -11.50 12.29 -1.47
C LEU A 22 -12.50 11.53 -2.34
N THR A 23 -13.80 11.69 -2.12
CA THR A 23 -14.83 10.99 -2.92
C THR A 23 -14.93 11.50 -4.35
N GLN A 24 -14.41 12.70 -4.63
CA GLN A 24 -14.36 13.27 -5.98
C GLN A 24 -13.03 12.99 -6.68
N VAL A 25 -11.93 12.87 -5.93
CA VAL A 25 -10.60 12.62 -6.52
C VAL A 25 -10.28 11.14 -6.67
N ASN A 26 -10.78 10.29 -5.76
CA ASN A 26 -10.58 8.86 -5.84
C ASN A 26 -11.49 8.26 -6.91
N ALA A 27 -10.91 7.42 -7.78
CA ALA A 27 -11.64 6.81 -8.89
C ALA A 27 -12.80 5.89 -8.45
N ASP A 28 -12.75 5.36 -7.24
CA ASP A 28 -13.78 4.48 -6.67
C ASP A 28 -14.86 5.23 -5.87
N GLY A 29 -14.76 6.57 -5.77
CA GLY A 29 -15.70 7.40 -5.03
C GLY A 29 -15.62 7.25 -3.51
N THR A 30 -14.64 6.52 -2.98
CA THR A 30 -14.49 6.29 -1.53
C THR A 30 -13.56 7.30 -0.89
N THR A 31 -13.57 7.36 0.44
CA THR A 31 -12.54 8.07 1.23
C THR A 31 -11.34 7.18 1.57
N GLY A 32 -11.26 5.98 0.98
CA GLY A 32 -10.22 5.01 1.24
C GLY A 32 -8.88 5.50 0.71
N LEU A 33 -7.82 5.37 1.51
CA LEU A 33 -6.45 5.65 1.11
C LEU A 33 -5.58 4.43 1.40
N PRO A 34 -4.82 3.92 0.41
CA PRO A 34 -3.94 2.77 0.62
C PRO A 34 -2.75 3.17 1.47
N MET A 35 -2.39 2.33 2.45
CA MET A 35 -1.06 2.41 3.08
C MET A 35 0.01 2.03 2.03
N PRO A 36 1.18 2.68 2.02
CA PRO A 36 2.31 2.22 1.22
C PRO A 36 2.57 0.74 1.50
N THR A 37 2.50 -0.07 0.44
CA THR A 37 2.55 -1.52 0.54
C THR A 37 3.36 -2.07 -0.62
N VAL A 38 4.22 -3.05 -0.34
CA VAL A 38 4.81 -3.92 -1.36
C VAL A 38 4.35 -5.35 -1.08
N VAL A 39 3.82 -6.01 -2.10
CA VAL A 39 3.44 -7.42 -2.06
C VAL A 39 4.22 -8.15 -3.14
N ILE A 40 4.88 -9.24 -2.77
CA ILE A 40 5.48 -10.17 -3.72
C ILE A 40 4.70 -11.48 -3.61
N ALA A 41 4.11 -11.89 -4.72
CA ALA A 41 3.36 -13.13 -4.85
C ALA A 41 3.97 -14.02 -5.94
N ASP A 42 3.81 -15.33 -5.81
CA ASP A 42 4.23 -16.28 -6.83
C ASP A 42 3.21 -16.45 -7.96
N ALA A 43 3.50 -17.33 -8.92
CA ALA A 43 2.66 -17.60 -10.08
C ALA A 43 1.30 -18.23 -9.74
N ASP A 44 1.17 -18.86 -8.57
CA ASP A 44 -0.08 -19.44 -8.08
C ASP A 44 -0.92 -18.41 -7.29
N GLY A 45 -0.41 -17.17 -7.17
CA GLY A 45 -1.07 -16.08 -6.45
C GLY A 45 -0.88 -16.13 -4.93
N VAL A 46 0.06 -16.93 -4.43
CA VAL A 46 0.38 -17.00 -2.99
C VAL A 46 1.28 -15.83 -2.63
N ILE A 47 0.90 -15.06 -1.61
CA ILE A 47 1.75 -14.00 -1.05
C ILE A 47 2.93 -14.65 -0.35
N ARG A 48 4.13 -14.40 -0.87
CA ARG A 48 5.40 -14.91 -0.32
C ARG A 48 6.10 -13.90 0.55
N TRP A 49 5.88 -12.61 0.29
CA TRP A 49 6.41 -11.53 1.09
C TRP A 49 5.48 -10.32 1.03
N ILE A 50 5.32 -9.63 2.15
CA ILE A 50 4.51 -8.42 2.26
C ILE A 50 5.11 -7.49 3.30
N ASP A 51 5.14 -6.20 2.96
CA ASP A 51 5.52 -5.13 3.86
C ASP A 51 4.55 -3.96 3.71
N VAL A 52 4.12 -3.38 4.84
CA VAL A 52 3.08 -2.35 4.91
C VAL A 52 3.49 -1.28 5.91
N HIS A 53 3.45 -0.01 5.48
CA HIS A 53 3.84 1.12 6.30
C HIS A 53 2.61 1.94 6.73
N ALA A 54 2.36 2.05 8.03
CA ALA A 54 1.30 2.92 8.55
C ALA A 54 1.66 4.41 8.45
N ASP A 55 2.95 4.74 8.64
CA ASP A 55 3.47 6.08 8.38
C ASP A 55 3.67 6.27 6.87
N TYR A 56 2.79 7.09 6.27
CA TYR A 56 2.76 7.35 4.82
C TYR A 56 4.05 7.99 4.27
N THR A 57 4.88 8.55 5.15
CA THR A 57 6.18 9.14 4.78
C THR A 57 7.28 8.11 4.64
N THR A 58 7.06 6.88 5.10
CA THR A 58 8.00 5.77 5.01
C THR A 58 7.56 4.75 3.98
N ARG A 59 8.53 4.08 3.33
CA ARG A 59 8.29 3.06 2.31
C ARG A 59 9.40 2.02 2.34
N THR A 60 9.11 0.83 1.82
CA THR A 60 10.12 -0.20 1.56
C THR A 60 11.13 0.33 0.54
N GLU A 61 12.42 0.18 0.85
CA GLU A 61 13.49 0.58 -0.08
C GLU A 61 13.59 -0.36 -1.27
N THR A 62 13.88 0.17 -2.45
CA THR A 62 13.93 -0.63 -3.70
C THR A 62 14.93 -1.78 -3.63
N GLY A 63 16.05 -1.60 -2.93
CA GLY A 63 17.04 -2.65 -2.69
C GLY A 63 16.49 -3.84 -1.89
N GLN A 64 15.62 -3.58 -0.91
CA GLN A 64 14.97 -4.63 -0.12
C GLN A 64 13.97 -5.42 -0.98
N VAL A 65 13.23 -4.73 -1.86
CA VAL A 65 12.32 -5.38 -2.81
C VAL A 65 13.09 -6.31 -3.75
N LEU A 66 14.19 -5.82 -4.35
CA LEU A 66 15.02 -6.63 -5.25
C LEU A 66 15.65 -7.83 -4.53
N GLN A 67 16.09 -7.65 -3.28
CA GLN A 67 16.60 -8.73 -2.47
C GLN A 67 15.54 -9.81 -2.24
N ALA A 68 14.34 -9.43 -1.78
CA ALA A 68 13.25 -10.36 -1.51
C ALA A 68 12.81 -11.15 -2.74
N VAL A 69 12.72 -10.51 -3.92
CA VAL A 69 12.43 -11.20 -5.19
C VAL A 69 13.55 -12.19 -5.55
N THR A 70 14.80 -11.80 -5.37
CA THR A 70 15.97 -12.64 -5.71
C THR A 70 16.04 -13.87 -4.82
N GLU A 71 15.84 -13.70 -3.51
CA GLU A 71 15.84 -14.81 -2.54
C GLU A 71 14.74 -15.82 -2.87
N MET A 72 13.52 -15.35 -3.11
CA MET A 72 12.39 -16.20 -3.49
C MET A 72 12.62 -16.95 -4.80
N THR A 73 13.21 -16.30 -5.81
CA THR A 73 13.54 -16.96 -7.08
C THR A 73 14.56 -18.09 -6.87
N ARG A 74 15.51 -17.92 -5.94
CA ARG A 74 16.48 -18.97 -5.60
C ARG A 74 15.82 -20.12 -4.84
N GLU A 75 14.90 -19.84 -3.92
CA GLU A 75 14.15 -20.86 -3.18
C GLU A 75 13.30 -21.74 -4.10
N ILE A 76 12.67 -21.15 -5.12
CA ILE A 76 11.86 -21.89 -6.10
C ILE A 76 12.74 -22.77 -7.01
N ALA A 77 13.96 -22.33 -7.30
CA ALA A 77 14.87 -23.03 -8.21
C ALA A 77 15.66 -24.17 -7.54
N ALA A 78 15.63 -24.27 -6.20
CA ALA A 78 16.31 -25.29 -5.41
C ALA A 78 15.42 -26.52 -5.19
#